data_AF-A0A2R5F969-F1
#
_entry.id   AF-A0A2R5F969-F1
#
_cell.length_a   1.000
_cell.length_b   1.000
_cell.length_c   1.000
_cell.angle_alpha   90.00
_cell.angle_beta   90.00
_cell.angle_gamma   90.00
#
_symmetry.space_group_name_H-M   'P 1'
#
loop_
_entity.id
_entity.type
_entity.pdbx_description
1 polymer ?
#
loop_
_entity_poly.entity_id
_entity_poly.type
_entity_poly.pdbx_seq_one_letter_code
_entity_poly.pdbx_strand_id
1 'polypeptide(L)'
;MSTPTVPESQIQSEIDQLKNQFPQTRDLYREVCVLLFFRYGITPTANKLYQYVRKGSMSAPAEALNRFWLELRDKSRVRIEHPDLPEEIRESTGNFVGALWVQAQAAAQMNYSIRMAEAEEQVRHVQDEAHAEREKREKIVDELKSTKAGLENALNRLVETEKNHAVDISTLATLEKTLRTLQNEREQLECGLEAARQAFSADLEKVNVALAKAEERYRALEARALLEVDRERQRVVKLEKEFARQGNSLREQQRQHIKELAAAQKMNSDLRERLGVTSGQLTQLKLQQKDTAKKLNATQRSLESCKQRLQHKKA
;
A
#
# COMPACT_ATOMS: atom_id res chain seq x y z
N MET A 1 -9.88 -21.24 90.13
CA MET A 1 -10.83 -21.64 91.19
C MET A 1 -12.12 -20.84 90.99
N SER A 2 -12.96 -21.25 90.05
CA SER A 2 -14.21 -20.54 89.73
C SER A 2 -15.32 -21.18 90.54
N THR A 3 -15.78 -20.51 91.60
CA THR A 3 -17.00 -20.91 92.32
C THR A 3 -18.18 -20.81 91.36
N PRO A 4 -18.96 -21.88 91.12
CA PRO A 4 -20.14 -21.77 90.29
C PRO A 4 -21.15 -20.88 91.02
N THR A 5 -21.34 -19.67 90.52
CA THR A 5 -22.47 -18.81 90.88
C THR A 5 -23.73 -19.46 90.34
N VAL A 6 -24.35 -20.29 91.14
CA VAL A 6 -25.68 -20.84 90.86
C VAL A 6 -26.68 -19.67 90.94
N PRO A 7 -27.42 -19.35 89.87
CA PRO A 7 -28.40 -18.27 89.90
C PRO A 7 -29.57 -18.66 90.82
N GLU A 8 -29.68 -18.01 91.98
CA GLU A 8 -30.74 -18.26 92.99
C GLU A 8 -32.16 -18.13 92.41
N SER A 9 -32.33 -17.37 91.33
CA SER A 9 -33.59 -17.22 90.60
C SER A 9 -34.06 -18.50 89.91
N GLN A 10 -33.13 -19.31 89.38
CA GLN A 10 -33.46 -20.60 88.77
C GLN A 10 -33.89 -21.62 89.84
N ILE A 11 -33.19 -21.65 90.98
CA ILE A 11 -33.56 -22.49 92.13
C ILE A 11 -34.98 -22.15 92.60
N GLN A 12 -35.32 -20.86 92.74
CA GLN A 12 -36.66 -20.45 93.16
C GLN A 12 -37.73 -20.88 92.16
N SER A 13 -37.48 -20.73 90.86
CA SER A 13 -38.44 -21.12 89.82
C SER A 13 -38.73 -22.63 89.80
N GLU A 14 -37.71 -23.47 89.98
CA GLU A 14 -37.88 -24.92 90.04
C GLU A 14 -38.57 -25.36 91.35
N ILE A 15 -38.29 -24.68 92.46
CA ILE A 15 -39.00 -24.91 93.73
C ILE A 15 -40.47 -24.50 93.62
N ASP A 16 -40.80 -23.43 92.90
CA ASP A 16 -42.19 -23.04 92.65
C ASP A 16 -42.93 -24.03 91.75
N GLN A 17 -42.24 -24.68 90.81
CA GLN A 17 -42.80 -25.80 90.06
C GLN A 17 -43.05 -27.02 90.97
N LEU A 18 -42.10 -27.35 91.86
CA LEU A 18 -42.26 -28.43 92.84
C LEU A 18 -43.42 -28.16 93.82
N LYS A 19 -43.68 -26.90 94.20
CA LYS A 19 -44.84 -26.51 95.02
C LYS A 19 -46.18 -26.86 94.37
N ASN A 20 -46.26 -26.84 93.04
CA ASN A 20 -47.47 -27.18 92.30
C ASN A 20 -47.65 -28.71 92.16
N GLN A 21 -46.54 -29.45 92.11
CA GLN A 21 -46.54 -30.92 91.94
C GLN A 21 -46.73 -31.68 93.25
N PHE A 22 -46.24 -31.13 94.37
CA PHE A 22 -46.32 -31.76 95.69
C PHE A 22 -47.17 -30.91 96.65
N PRO A 23 -48.49 -31.17 96.74
CA PRO A 23 -49.39 -30.39 97.59
C PRO A 23 -49.14 -30.62 99.08
N GLN A 24 -48.52 -31.76 99.45
CA GLN A 24 -48.18 -32.10 100.82
C GLN A 24 -46.84 -31.48 101.23
N THR A 25 -46.87 -30.66 102.29
CA THR A 25 -45.71 -29.89 102.78
C THR A 25 -44.48 -30.76 103.09
N ARG A 26 -44.68 -31.98 103.60
CA ARG A 26 -43.58 -32.91 103.95
C ARG A 26 -42.82 -33.39 102.71
N ASP A 27 -43.55 -33.75 101.66
CA ASP A 27 -42.96 -34.29 100.43
C ASP A 27 -42.29 -33.16 99.64
N LEU A 28 -42.88 -31.97 99.64
CA LEU A 28 -42.24 -30.78 99.11
C LEU A 28 -40.89 -30.48 99.76
N TYR A 29 -40.79 -30.56 101.10
CA TYR A 29 -39.52 -30.35 101.78
C TYR A 29 -38.46 -31.41 101.40
N ARG A 30 -38.86 -32.66 101.18
CA ARG A 30 -37.96 -33.73 100.73
C ARG A 30 -37.45 -33.47 99.32
N GLU A 31 -38.31 -33.13 98.37
CA GLU A 31 -37.92 -32.86 96.98
C GLU A 31 -37.05 -31.61 96.87
N VAL A 32 -37.30 -30.58 97.69
CA VAL A 32 -36.41 -29.42 97.76
C VAL A 32 -35.04 -29.81 98.33
N CYS A 33 -34.96 -30.72 99.29
CA CYS A 33 -33.66 -31.27 99.75
C CYS A 33 -32.93 -32.01 98.63
N VAL A 34 -33.65 -32.84 97.85
CA VAL A 34 -33.10 -33.58 96.70
C VAL A 34 -32.56 -32.62 95.64
N LEU A 35 -33.35 -31.61 95.27
CA LEU A 35 -32.99 -30.62 94.27
C LEU A 35 -31.75 -29.83 94.71
N LEU A 36 -31.73 -29.30 95.93
CA LEU A 36 -30.59 -28.54 96.44
C LEU A 36 -29.31 -29.37 96.50
N PHE A 37 -29.41 -30.62 96.99
CA PHE A 37 -28.24 -31.45 97.20
C PHE A 37 -27.68 -32.06 95.91
N PHE A 38 -28.51 -32.67 95.07
CA PHE A 38 -28.03 -33.43 93.90
C PHE A 38 -27.83 -32.57 92.65
N ARG A 39 -28.71 -31.60 92.40
CA ARG A 39 -28.66 -30.79 91.16
C ARG A 39 -27.75 -29.58 91.31
N TYR A 40 -27.75 -28.98 92.50
CA TYR A 40 -27.03 -27.73 92.76
C TYR A 40 -25.82 -27.89 93.70
N GLY A 41 -25.64 -29.05 94.34
CA GLY A 41 -24.51 -29.30 95.24
C GLY A 41 -24.54 -28.45 96.52
N ILE A 42 -25.70 -27.88 96.90
CA ILE A 42 -25.85 -27.05 98.10
C ILE A 42 -26.36 -27.92 99.25
N THR A 43 -25.68 -27.89 100.39
CA THR A 43 -26.14 -28.60 101.59
C THR A 43 -27.45 -27.99 102.11
N PRO A 44 -28.58 -28.71 102.09
CA PRO A 44 -29.84 -28.19 102.60
C PRO A 44 -29.69 -27.91 104.10
N THR A 45 -30.15 -26.74 104.54
CA THR A 45 -30.22 -26.34 105.96
C THR A 45 -31.65 -25.94 106.28
N ALA A 46 -32.09 -26.15 107.52
CA ALA A 46 -33.47 -25.87 107.93
C ALA A 46 -33.91 -24.44 107.60
N ASN A 47 -33.01 -23.46 107.77
CA ASN A 47 -33.26 -22.05 107.42
C ASN A 47 -33.46 -21.83 105.93
N LYS A 48 -32.63 -22.43 105.06
CA LYS A 48 -32.76 -22.30 103.60
C LYS A 48 -34.03 -22.97 103.09
N LEU A 49 -34.34 -24.17 103.58
CA LEU A 49 -35.58 -24.88 103.23
C LEU A 49 -36.82 -24.04 103.60
N TYR A 50 -36.80 -23.45 104.80
CA TYR A 50 -37.87 -22.55 105.24
C TYR A 50 -38.01 -21.32 104.32
N GLN A 51 -36.90 -20.68 103.96
CA GLN A 51 -36.89 -19.47 103.11
C GLN A 51 -37.46 -19.71 101.70
N TYR A 52 -37.24 -20.91 101.13
CA TYR A 52 -37.72 -21.25 99.79
C TYR A 52 -39.17 -21.79 99.78
N VAL A 53 -39.56 -22.63 100.74
CA VAL A 53 -40.88 -23.28 100.76
C VAL A 53 -41.96 -22.43 101.43
N ARG A 54 -41.61 -21.66 102.46
CA ARG A 54 -42.50 -20.73 103.22
C ARG A 54 -43.87 -21.32 103.59
N LYS A 55 -43.95 -22.62 103.92
CA LYS A 55 -45.19 -23.32 104.31
C LYS A 55 -44.92 -24.29 105.47
N GLY A 56 -45.79 -24.30 106.49
CA GLY A 56 -45.73 -25.26 107.62
C GLY A 56 -45.21 -24.66 108.94
N SER A 57 -45.16 -25.49 109.98
CA SER A 57 -44.66 -25.11 111.31
C SER A 57 -43.13 -24.98 111.33
N MET A 58 -42.59 -24.22 112.30
CA MET A 58 -41.14 -23.99 112.42
C MET A 58 -40.29 -25.28 112.54
N SER A 59 -40.86 -26.39 113.01
CA SER A 59 -40.15 -27.67 113.18
C SER A 59 -40.14 -28.56 111.93
N ALA A 60 -41.02 -28.32 110.94
CA ALA A 60 -41.17 -29.17 109.76
C ALA A 60 -39.93 -29.24 108.84
N PRO A 61 -39.18 -28.14 108.59
CA PRO A 61 -37.96 -28.19 107.76
C PRO A 61 -36.85 -29.05 108.39
N ALA A 62 -36.70 -29.02 109.71
CA ALA A 62 -35.68 -29.78 110.41
C ALA A 62 -35.97 -31.29 110.42
N GLU A 63 -37.25 -31.67 110.59
CA GLU A 63 -37.68 -33.07 110.55
C GLU A 63 -37.51 -33.68 109.14
N ALA A 64 -37.90 -32.95 108.10
CA ALA A 64 -37.73 -33.39 106.71
C ALA A 64 -36.25 -33.51 106.31
N LEU A 65 -35.40 -32.58 106.77
CA LEU A 65 -33.96 -32.63 106.54
C LEU A 65 -33.32 -33.85 107.23
N ASN A 66 -33.69 -34.14 108.48
CA ASN A 66 -33.19 -35.33 109.19
C ASN A 66 -33.60 -36.63 108.49
N ARG A 67 -34.86 -36.74 108.03
CA ARG A 67 -35.31 -37.89 107.24
C ARG A 67 -34.56 -38.02 105.93
N PHE A 68 -34.35 -36.92 105.21
CA PHE A 68 -33.60 -36.92 103.95
C PHE A 68 -32.18 -37.46 104.14
N TRP A 69 -31.46 -37.00 105.17
CA TRP A 69 -30.10 -37.50 105.45
C TRP A 69 -30.08 -38.97 105.89
N LEU A 70 -31.09 -39.43 106.63
CA LEU A 70 -31.24 -40.85 106.97
C LEU A 70 -31.46 -41.70 105.71
N GLU A 71 -32.40 -41.32 104.84
CA GLU A 71 -32.67 -42.05 103.59
C GLU A 71 -31.49 -42.05 102.63
N LEU A 72 -30.77 -40.92 102.53
CA LEU A 72 -29.58 -40.81 101.69
C LEU A 72 -28.45 -41.71 102.21
N ARG A 73 -28.28 -41.77 103.54
CA ARG A 73 -27.28 -42.63 104.18
C ARG A 73 -27.62 -44.11 104.03
N ASP A 74 -28.90 -44.47 104.05
CA ASP A 74 -29.33 -45.85 103.82
C ASP A 74 -29.13 -46.27 102.36
N LYS A 75 -29.50 -45.42 101.38
CA LYS A 75 -29.37 -45.72 99.95
C LYS A 75 -27.93 -45.72 99.43
N SER A 76 -27.02 -44.99 100.07
CA SER A 76 -25.61 -44.90 99.66
C SER A 76 -24.74 -46.01 100.25
N ARG A 77 -25.24 -46.81 101.20
CA ARG A 77 -24.52 -47.98 101.71
C ARG A 77 -24.76 -49.17 100.78
N VAL A 78 -23.70 -49.63 100.12
CA VAL A 78 -23.66 -50.97 99.51
C VAL A 78 -23.61 -51.99 100.66
N ARG A 79 -24.78 -52.41 101.17
CA ARG A 79 -24.88 -53.55 102.08
C ARG A 79 -25.10 -54.82 101.27
N ILE A 80 -24.13 -55.73 101.32
CA ILE A 80 -24.35 -57.13 100.95
C ILE A 80 -25.11 -57.74 102.12
N GLU A 81 -26.44 -57.74 102.06
CA GLU A 81 -27.26 -58.41 103.07
C GLU A 81 -27.39 -59.89 102.69
N HIS A 82 -26.64 -60.74 103.38
CA HIS A 82 -26.87 -62.18 103.45
C HIS A 82 -27.03 -62.56 104.93
N PRO A 83 -28.12 -63.24 105.33
CA PRO A 83 -28.52 -63.39 106.74
C PRO A 83 -27.50 -64.09 107.66
N ASP A 84 -26.55 -64.84 107.09
CA ASP A 84 -25.57 -65.63 107.85
C ASP A 84 -24.13 -65.07 107.86
N LEU A 85 -23.90 -63.81 107.42
CA LEU A 85 -22.54 -63.24 107.36
C LEU A 85 -22.20 -62.34 108.58
N PRO A 86 -21.13 -62.64 109.34
CA PRO A 86 -20.61 -61.79 110.41
C PRO A 86 -20.32 -60.35 109.96
N GLU A 87 -20.59 -59.36 110.82
CA GLU A 87 -20.45 -57.93 110.50
C GLU A 87 -19.02 -57.56 110.05
N GLU A 88 -17.99 -58.16 110.64
CA GLU A 88 -16.59 -57.93 110.28
C GLU A 88 -16.27 -58.29 108.82
N ILE A 89 -16.83 -59.40 108.33
CA ILE A 89 -16.63 -59.86 106.94
C ILE A 89 -17.41 -58.98 105.97
N ARG A 90 -18.60 -58.51 106.38
CA ARG A 90 -19.44 -57.61 105.59
C ARG A 90 -18.78 -56.26 105.36
N GLU A 91 -18.20 -55.67 106.39
CA GLU A 91 -17.47 -54.39 106.29
C GLU A 91 -16.18 -54.54 105.46
N SER A 92 -15.43 -55.62 105.69
CA SER A 92 -14.21 -55.90 104.92
C SER A 92 -14.50 -56.11 103.42
N THR A 93 -15.57 -56.84 103.09
CA THR A 93 -15.99 -57.08 101.70
C THR A 93 -16.49 -55.80 101.03
N GLY A 94 -17.28 -54.97 101.73
CA GLY A 94 -17.73 -53.67 101.20
C GLY A 94 -16.59 -52.70 100.93
N ASN A 95 -15.59 -52.67 101.83
CA ASN A 95 -14.38 -51.86 101.65
C ASN A 95 -13.53 -52.37 100.47
N PHE A 96 -13.39 -53.68 100.31
CA PHE A 96 -12.68 -54.27 99.18
C PHE A 96 -13.36 -53.95 97.84
N VAL A 97 -14.69 -54.11 97.75
CA VAL A 97 -15.46 -53.78 96.53
C VAL A 97 -15.38 -52.28 96.22
N GLY A 98 -15.44 -51.42 97.24
CA GLY A 98 -15.26 -49.98 97.09
C GLY A 98 -13.86 -49.62 96.57
N ALA A 99 -12.81 -50.21 97.14
CA ALA A 99 -11.43 -50.02 96.68
C ALA A 99 -11.22 -50.54 95.25
N LEU A 100 -11.75 -51.72 94.93
CA LEU A 100 -11.72 -52.30 93.59
C LEU A 100 -12.45 -51.41 92.57
N TRP A 101 -13.61 -50.86 92.93
CA TRP A 101 -14.36 -49.95 92.08
C TRP A 101 -13.58 -48.66 91.80
N VAL A 102 -12.98 -48.05 92.82
CA VAL A 102 -12.15 -46.85 92.66
C VAL A 102 -10.94 -47.15 91.77
N GLN A 103 -10.29 -48.31 91.95
CA GLN A 103 -9.17 -48.72 91.12
C GLN A 103 -9.59 -49.00 89.66
N ALA A 104 -10.72 -49.67 89.46
CA ALA A 104 -11.29 -49.92 88.13
C ALA A 104 -11.69 -48.60 87.44
N GLN A 105 -12.27 -47.65 88.18
CA GLN A 105 -12.63 -46.33 87.67
C GLN A 105 -11.39 -45.53 87.29
N ALA A 106 -10.33 -45.54 88.12
CA ALA A 106 -9.06 -44.89 87.81
C ALA A 106 -8.40 -45.50 86.56
N ALA A 107 -8.38 -46.83 86.44
CA ALA A 107 -7.86 -47.53 85.26
C ALA A 107 -8.69 -47.22 83.99
N ALA A 108 -10.02 -47.16 84.10
CA ALA A 108 -10.90 -46.79 82.99
C ALA A 108 -10.68 -45.33 82.54
N GLN A 109 -10.53 -44.40 83.49
CA GLN A 109 -10.24 -42.99 83.18
C GLN A 109 -8.87 -42.83 82.50
N MET A 110 -7.84 -43.54 82.99
CA MET A 110 -6.51 -43.53 82.38
C MET A 110 -6.54 -44.13 80.96
N ASN A 111 -7.20 -45.27 80.77
CA ASN A 111 -7.33 -45.87 79.43
C ASN A 111 -8.12 -44.96 78.50
N TYR A 112 -9.19 -44.33 78.98
CA TYR A 112 -9.96 -43.37 78.19
C TYR A 112 -9.11 -42.16 77.79
N SER A 113 -8.33 -41.57 78.69
CA SER A 113 -7.47 -40.43 78.35
C SER A 113 -6.38 -40.79 77.34
N ILE A 114 -5.79 -41.99 77.44
CA ILE A 114 -4.85 -42.52 76.44
C ILE A 114 -5.53 -42.67 75.08
N ARG A 115 -6.71 -43.31 75.03
CA ARG A 115 -7.46 -43.48 73.77
C ARG A 115 -7.89 -42.16 73.15
N MET A 116 -8.29 -41.18 73.97
CA MET A 116 -8.61 -39.84 73.50
C MET A 116 -7.39 -39.14 72.92
N ALA A 117 -6.22 -39.23 73.58
CA ALA A 117 -4.97 -38.67 73.07
C ALA A 117 -4.54 -39.34 71.75
N GLU A 118 -4.61 -40.68 71.67
CA GLU A 118 -4.33 -41.44 70.43
C GLU A 118 -5.28 -41.02 69.30
N ALA A 119 -6.58 -40.88 69.59
CA ALA A 119 -7.57 -40.46 68.60
C ALA A 119 -7.35 -39.00 68.14
N GLU A 120 -7.02 -38.10 69.05
CA GLU A 120 -6.68 -36.71 68.73
C GLU A 120 -5.42 -36.61 67.86
N GLU A 121 -4.39 -37.41 68.16
CA GLU A 121 -3.17 -37.48 67.36
C GLU A 121 -3.44 -38.02 65.96
N GLN A 122 -4.24 -39.08 65.82
CA GLN A 122 -4.65 -39.61 64.52
C GLN A 122 -5.46 -38.59 63.71
N VAL A 123 -6.38 -37.87 64.35
CA VAL A 123 -7.15 -36.81 63.68
C VAL A 123 -6.24 -35.68 63.20
N ARG A 124 -5.28 -35.24 64.04
CA ARG A 124 -4.30 -34.22 63.62
C ARG A 124 -3.45 -34.69 62.46
N HIS A 125 -2.94 -35.92 62.52
CA HIS A 125 -2.15 -36.49 61.42
C HIS A 125 -2.92 -36.49 60.10
N VAL A 126 -4.17 -36.98 60.10
CA VAL A 126 -5.01 -36.99 58.90
C VAL A 126 -5.36 -35.58 58.43
N GLN A 127 -5.55 -34.62 59.35
CA GLN A 127 -5.77 -33.22 59.00
C GLN A 127 -4.54 -32.61 58.32
N ASP A 128 -3.35 -32.81 58.89
CA ASP A 128 -2.09 -32.30 58.35
C ASP A 128 -1.80 -32.89 56.96
N GLU A 129 -2.01 -34.19 56.77
CA GLU A 129 -1.93 -34.84 55.46
C GLU A 129 -2.95 -34.26 54.47
N ALA A 130 -4.21 -34.07 54.89
CA ALA A 130 -5.24 -33.50 54.04
C ALA A 130 -4.95 -32.04 53.66
N HIS A 131 -4.35 -31.26 54.57
CA HIS A 131 -3.89 -29.90 54.28
C HIS A 131 -2.73 -29.89 53.30
N ALA A 132 -1.72 -30.77 53.49
CA ALA A 132 -0.60 -30.90 52.58
C ALA A 132 -1.05 -31.31 51.15
N GLU A 133 -2.00 -32.24 51.03
CA GLU A 133 -2.54 -32.63 49.72
C GLU A 133 -3.39 -31.54 49.08
N ARG A 134 -4.11 -30.73 49.87
CA ARG A 134 -4.83 -29.55 49.35
C ARG A 134 -3.87 -28.51 48.78
N GLU A 135 -2.78 -28.20 49.49
CA GLU A 135 -1.77 -27.25 49.00
C GLU A 135 -1.10 -27.74 47.72
N LYS A 136 -0.77 -29.04 47.63
CA LYS A 136 -0.23 -29.64 46.40
C LYS A 136 -1.23 -29.53 45.26
N ARG A 137 -2.52 -29.82 45.51
CA ARG A 137 -3.58 -29.70 44.51
C ARG A 137 -3.74 -28.26 44.02
N GLU A 138 -3.71 -27.27 44.92
CA GLU A 138 -3.79 -25.86 44.55
C GLU A 138 -2.64 -25.44 43.64
N LYS A 139 -1.40 -25.84 43.97
CA LYS A 139 -0.23 -25.59 43.11
C LYS A 139 -0.40 -26.19 41.71
N ILE A 140 -0.83 -27.44 41.62
CA ILE A 140 -1.07 -28.11 40.33
C ILE A 140 -2.19 -27.41 39.55
N VAL A 141 -3.25 -26.96 40.22
CA VAL A 141 -4.35 -26.23 39.58
C VAL A 141 -3.87 -24.89 39.03
N ASP A 142 -3.00 -24.18 39.73
CA ASP A 142 -2.46 -22.90 39.26
C ASP A 142 -1.43 -23.07 38.13
N GLU A 143 -0.60 -24.11 38.19
CA GLU A 143 0.24 -24.54 37.06
C GLU A 143 -0.61 -24.91 35.83
N LEU A 144 -1.71 -25.63 36.02
CA LEU A 144 -2.64 -25.96 34.94
C LEU A 144 -3.31 -24.71 34.35
N LYS A 145 -3.69 -23.73 35.17
CA LYS A 145 -4.26 -22.46 34.68
C LYS A 145 -3.24 -21.66 33.88
N SER A 146 -2.01 -21.54 34.38
CA SER A 146 -0.94 -20.80 33.70
C SER A 146 -0.55 -21.45 32.36
N THR A 147 -0.45 -22.78 32.31
CA THR A 147 -0.18 -23.51 31.07
C THR A 147 -1.32 -23.40 30.07
N LYS A 148 -2.58 -23.45 30.51
CA LYS A 148 -3.75 -23.20 29.64
C LYS A 148 -3.75 -21.79 29.06
N ALA A 149 -3.50 -20.77 29.89
CA ALA A 149 -3.38 -19.39 29.42
C ALA A 149 -2.20 -19.22 28.42
N GLY A 150 -1.08 -19.90 28.67
CA GLY A 150 0.05 -19.96 27.75
C GLY A 150 -0.32 -20.59 26.39
N LEU A 151 -1.07 -21.69 26.42
CA LEU A 151 -1.56 -22.37 25.22
C LEU A 151 -2.55 -21.51 24.42
N GLU A 152 -3.51 -20.87 25.09
CA GLU A 152 -4.46 -19.96 24.45
C GLU A 152 -3.75 -18.79 23.77
N ASN A 153 -2.75 -18.19 24.43
CA ASN A 153 -1.94 -17.14 23.84
C ASN A 153 -1.12 -17.63 22.63
N ALA A 154 -0.58 -18.85 22.67
CA ALA A 154 0.14 -19.44 21.55
C ALA A 154 -0.79 -19.72 20.36
N LEU A 155 -2.00 -20.21 20.61
CA LEU A 155 -3.02 -20.43 19.58
C LEU A 155 -3.47 -19.11 18.93
N ASN A 156 -3.66 -18.05 19.74
CA ASN A 156 -3.99 -16.73 19.21
C ASN A 156 -2.88 -16.19 18.29
N ARG A 157 -1.62 -16.31 18.71
CA ARG A 157 -0.46 -15.94 17.87
C ARG A 157 -0.40 -16.76 16.59
N LEU A 158 -0.70 -18.05 16.65
CA LEU A 158 -0.72 -18.92 15.48
C LEU A 158 -1.79 -18.46 14.47
N VAL A 159 -3.01 -18.19 14.95
CA VAL A 159 -4.09 -17.66 14.10
C VAL A 159 -3.72 -16.30 13.49
N GLU A 160 -3.07 -15.42 14.24
CA GLU A 160 -2.58 -14.14 13.71
C GLU A 160 -1.52 -14.34 12.63
N THR A 161 -0.57 -15.26 12.84
CA THR A 161 0.47 -15.56 11.84
C THR A 161 -0.11 -16.21 10.59
N GLU A 162 -1.12 -17.06 10.71
CA GLU A 162 -1.81 -17.66 9.57
C GLU A 162 -2.57 -16.62 8.75
N LYS A 163 -3.22 -15.64 9.42
CA LYS A 163 -3.86 -14.51 8.75
C LYS A 163 -2.85 -13.65 8.00
N ASN A 164 -1.73 -13.31 8.63
CA ASN A 164 -0.66 -12.55 7.99
C ASN A 164 -0.09 -13.33 6.79
N HIS A 165 0.12 -14.64 6.94
CA HIS A 165 0.60 -15.49 5.85
C HIS A 165 -0.38 -15.54 4.67
N ALA A 166 -1.70 -15.59 4.93
CA ALA A 166 -2.71 -15.52 3.87
C ALA A 166 -2.68 -14.17 3.13
N VAL A 167 -2.45 -13.06 3.85
CA VAL A 167 -2.25 -11.73 3.25
C VAL A 167 -0.99 -11.73 2.39
N ASP A 168 0.12 -12.26 2.89
CA ASP A 168 1.39 -12.35 2.13
C ASP A 168 1.23 -13.18 0.85
N ILE A 169 0.54 -14.32 0.90
CA ILE A 169 0.23 -15.12 -0.30
C ILE A 169 -0.58 -14.29 -1.31
N SER A 170 -1.61 -13.57 -0.85
CA SER A 170 -2.43 -12.74 -1.74
C SER A 170 -1.64 -11.60 -2.36
N THR A 171 -0.75 -10.96 -1.60
CA THR A 171 0.10 -9.86 -2.10
C THR A 171 1.10 -10.39 -3.11
N LEU A 172 1.76 -11.52 -2.84
CA LEU A 172 2.66 -12.19 -3.78
C LEU A 172 1.94 -12.56 -5.08
N ALA A 173 0.73 -13.13 -5.02
CA ALA A 173 -0.04 -13.44 -6.22
C ALA A 173 -0.37 -12.20 -7.06
N THR A 174 -0.69 -11.06 -6.41
CA THR A 174 -0.92 -9.80 -7.15
C THR A 174 0.37 -9.25 -7.75
N LEU A 175 1.50 -9.30 -7.03
CA LEU A 175 2.82 -8.87 -7.52
C LEU A 175 3.30 -9.73 -8.69
N GLU A 176 3.09 -11.05 -8.65
CA GLU A 176 3.40 -11.93 -9.77
C GLU A 176 2.57 -11.59 -11.00
N LYS A 177 1.28 -11.28 -10.82
CA LYS A 177 0.41 -10.84 -11.92
C LYS A 177 0.90 -9.54 -12.54
N THR A 178 1.27 -8.54 -11.73
CA THR A 178 1.78 -7.25 -12.24
C THR A 178 3.14 -7.39 -12.91
N LEU A 179 4.02 -8.26 -12.39
CA LEU A 179 5.29 -8.58 -13.05
C LEU A 179 5.07 -9.19 -14.43
N ARG A 180 4.14 -10.15 -14.57
CA ARG A 180 3.81 -10.75 -15.87
C ARG A 180 3.23 -9.72 -16.84
N THR A 181 2.36 -8.81 -16.38
CA THR A 181 1.83 -7.75 -17.26
C THR A 181 2.93 -6.81 -17.72
N LEU A 182 3.82 -6.38 -16.83
CA LEU A 182 4.95 -5.50 -17.16
C LEU A 182 5.95 -6.18 -18.10
N GLN A 183 6.19 -7.49 -17.94
CA GLN A 183 7.03 -8.27 -18.86
C GLN A 183 6.42 -8.30 -20.27
N ASN A 184 5.12 -8.59 -20.38
CA ASN A 184 4.43 -8.58 -21.66
C ASN A 184 4.43 -7.19 -22.32
N GLU A 185 4.21 -6.13 -21.55
CA GLU A 185 4.29 -4.75 -22.05
C GLU A 185 5.70 -4.42 -22.56
N ARG A 186 6.74 -4.85 -21.83
CA ARG A 186 8.14 -4.67 -22.26
C ARG A 186 8.41 -5.36 -23.60
N GLU A 187 7.99 -6.62 -23.73
CA GLU A 187 8.16 -7.39 -24.97
C GLU A 187 7.40 -6.76 -26.15
N GLN A 188 6.19 -6.27 -25.92
CA GLN A 188 5.41 -5.56 -26.94
C GLN A 188 6.08 -4.26 -27.38
N LEU A 189 6.63 -3.48 -26.44
CA LEU A 189 7.36 -2.25 -26.74
C LEU A 189 8.68 -2.54 -27.48
N GLU A 190 9.41 -3.59 -27.09
CA GLU A 190 10.63 -4.04 -27.79
C GLU A 190 10.30 -4.43 -29.23
N CYS A 191 9.29 -5.27 -29.45
CA CYS A 191 8.83 -5.66 -30.79
C CYS A 191 8.39 -4.45 -31.61
N GLY A 192 7.61 -3.53 -31.02
CA GLY A 192 7.15 -2.31 -31.70
C GLY A 192 8.29 -1.38 -32.10
N LEU A 193 9.31 -1.26 -31.24
CA LEU A 193 10.50 -0.46 -31.51
C LEU A 193 11.37 -1.08 -32.61
N GLU A 194 11.54 -2.39 -32.63
CA GLU A 194 12.23 -3.09 -33.71
C GLU A 194 11.49 -2.94 -35.05
N ALA A 195 10.17 -3.12 -35.06
CA ALA A 195 9.35 -2.92 -36.25
C ALA A 195 9.46 -1.47 -36.78
N ALA A 196 9.41 -0.48 -35.89
CA ALA A 196 9.58 0.92 -36.26
C ALA A 196 10.98 1.18 -36.85
N ARG A 197 12.05 0.64 -36.24
CA ARG A 197 13.42 0.75 -36.77
C ARG A 197 13.54 0.17 -38.17
N GLN A 198 12.96 -1.00 -38.41
CA GLN A 198 12.96 -1.66 -39.72
C GLN A 198 12.15 -0.88 -40.77
N ALA A 199 10.99 -0.33 -40.39
CA ALA A 199 10.19 0.51 -41.28
C ALA A 199 10.96 1.79 -41.66
N PHE A 200 11.57 2.46 -40.68
CA PHE A 200 12.39 3.65 -40.93
C PHE A 200 13.60 3.35 -41.79
N SER A 201 14.30 2.23 -41.60
CA SER A 201 15.43 1.87 -42.47
C SER A 201 14.96 1.61 -43.90
N ALA A 202 13.85 0.92 -44.09
CA ALA A 202 13.28 0.67 -45.42
C ALA A 202 12.85 1.98 -46.11
N ASP A 203 12.29 2.93 -45.37
CA ASP A 203 11.91 4.23 -45.93
C ASP A 203 13.14 5.10 -46.26
N LEU A 204 14.19 5.07 -45.44
CA LEU A 204 15.47 5.71 -45.75
C LEU A 204 16.10 5.14 -47.03
N GLU A 205 16.07 3.82 -47.21
CA GLU A 205 16.53 3.16 -48.45
C GLU A 205 15.73 3.62 -49.66
N LYS A 206 14.40 3.68 -49.57
CA LYS A 206 13.54 4.19 -50.66
C LYS A 206 13.89 5.63 -51.02
N VAL A 207 14.09 6.50 -50.03
CA VAL A 207 14.48 7.90 -50.25
C VAL A 207 15.86 7.99 -50.89
N ASN A 208 16.84 7.21 -50.41
CA ASN A 208 18.18 7.17 -51.00
C ASN A 208 18.16 6.72 -52.46
N VAL A 209 17.37 5.69 -52.79
CA VAL A 209 17.21 5.21 -54.17
C VAL A 209 16.53 6.28 -55.04
N ALA A 210 15.50 6.95 -54.53
CA ALA A 210 14.84 8.03 -55.25
C ALA A 210 15.77 9.22 -55.50
N LEU A 211 16.59 9.59 -54.50
CA LEU A 211 17.59 10.64 -54.60
C LEU A 211 18.67 10.30 -55.62
N ALA A 212 19.22 9.08 -55.59
CA ALA A 212 20.20 8.62 -56.57
C ALA A 212 19.65 8.70 -58.00
N LYS A 213 18.41 8.26 -58.23
CA LYS A 213 17.74 8.38 -59.54
C LYS A 213 17.51 9.84 -59.94
N ALA A 214 17.20 10.72 -59.00
CA ALA A 214 17.05 12.14 -59.28
C ALA A 214 18.41 12.76 -59.67
N GLU A 215 19.48 12.47 -58.94
CA GLU A 215 20.85 12.90 -59.27
C GLU A 215 21.28 12.43 -60.65
N GLU A 216 21.01 11.17 -61.02
CA GLU A 216 21.27 10.65 -62.37
C GLU A 216 20.52 11.44 -63.45
N ARG A 217 19.23 11.73 -63.22
CA ARG A 217 18.43 12.55 -64.14
C ARG A 217 18.99 13.97 -64.26
N TYR A 218 19.41 14.59 -63.15
CA TYR A 218 20.02 15.90 -63.16
C TYR A 218 21.34 15.91 -63.93
N ARG A 219 22.23 14.93 -63.70
CA ARG A 219 23.47 14.79 -64.48
C ARG A 219 23.20 14.60 -65.98
N ALA A 220 22.18 13.81 -66.34
CA ALA A 220 21.80 13.60 -67.73
C ALA A 220 21.25 14.88 -68.38
N LEU A 221 20.45 15.68 -67.65
CA LEU A 221 19.96 16.97 -68.11
C LEU A 221 21.10 17.99 -68.26
N GLU A 222 22.01 18.04 -67.29
CA GLU A 222 23.20 18.89 -67.35
C GLU A 222 24.07 18.56 -68.57
N ALA A 223 24.34 17.28 -68.83
CA ALA A 223 25.08 16.85 -70.00
C ALA A 223 24.40 17.25 -71.32
N ARG A 224 23.06 17.12 -71.40
CA ARG A 224 22.29 17.55 -72.58
C ARG A 224 22.36 19.07 -72.76
N ALA A 225 22.19 19.84 -71.68
CA ALA A 225 22.27 21.30 -71.72
C ALA A 225 23.65 21.77 -72.18
N LEU A 226 24.74 21.14 -71.71
CA LEU A 226 26.10 21.45 -72.17
C LEU A 226 26.28 21.19 -73.67
N LEU A 227 25.75 20.06 -74.18
CA LEU A 227 25.78 19.76 -75.61
C LEU A 227 24.96 20.75 -76.45
N GLU A 228 23.81 21.19 -75.95
CA GLU A 228 23.00 22.23 -76.60
C GLU A 228 23.74 23.57 -76.64
N VAL A 229 24.37 23.98 -75.54
CA VAL A 229 25.23 25.17 -75.48
C VAL A 229 26.37 25.08 -76.50
N ASP A 230 27.03 23.92 -76.62
CA ASP A 230 28.10 23.74 -77.59
C ASP A 230 27.60 23.74 -79.05
N ARG A 231 26.41 23.18 -79.30
CA ARG A 231 25.74 23.28 -80.62
C ARG A 231 25.41 24.73 -80.97
N GLU A 232 24.87 25.49 -80.03
CA GLU A 232 24.58 26.91 -80.24
C GLU A 232 25.86 27.71 -80.46
N ARG A 233 26.92 27.46 -79.69
CA ARG A 233 28.25 28.06 -79.93
C ARG A 233 28.76 27.77 -81.34
N GLN A 234 28.65 26.53 -81.81
CA GLN A 234 29.05 26.17 -83.18
C GLN A 234 28.17 26.85 -84.25
N ARG A 235 26.87 27.00 -84.01
CA ARG A 235 25.96 27.75 -84.90
C ARG A 235 26.34 29.22 -84.98
N VAL A 236 26.60 29.85 -83.85
CA VAL A 236 27.09 31.24 -83.78
C VAL A 236 28.37 31.40 -84.60
N VAL A 237 29.37 30.54 -84.41
CA VAL A 237 30.63 30.58 -85.18
C VAL A 237 30.39 30.39 -86.69
N LYS A 238 29.44 29.54 -87.10
CA LYS A 238 29.09 29.37 -88.53
C LYS A 238 28.43 30.63 -89.10
N LEU A 239 27.47 31.21 -88.39
CA LEU A 239 26.79 32.44 -88.78
C LEU A 239 27.77 33.62 -88.85
N GLU A 240 28.71 33.73 -87.90
CA GLU A 240 29.78 34.74 -87.94
C GLU A 240 30.64 34.61 -89.19
N LYS A 241 31.00 33.37 -89.60
CA LYS A 241 31.75 33.12 -90.84
C LYS A 241 30.95 33.47 -92.09
N GLU A 242 29.66 33.13 -92.12
CA GLU A 242 28.76 33.47 -93.23
C GLU A 242 28.58 34.99 -93.34
N PHE A 243 28.39 35.68 -92.22
CA PHE A 243 28.31 37.13 -92.15
C PHE A 243 29.60 37.78 -92.63
N ALA A 244 30.77 37.27 -92.21
CA ALA A 244 32.06 37.75 -92.70
C ALA A 244 32.23 37.52 -94.21
N ARG A 245 31.79 36.37 -94.75
CA ARG A 245 31.80 36.09 -96.21
C ARG A 245 30.89 37.04 -96.97
N GLN A 246 29.65 37.24 -96.52
CA GLN A 246 28.71 38.19 -97.13
C GLN A 246 29.27 39.61 -97.08
N GLY A 247 29.84 40.03 -95.94
CA GLY A 247 30.50 41.32 -95.80
C GLY A 247 31.70 41.49 -96.74
N ASN A 248 32.48 40.43 -97.00
CA ASN A 248 33.55 40.46 -97.99
C ASN A 248 33.03 40.54 -99.43
N SER A 249 32.00 39.75 -99.77
CA SER A 249 31.35 39.79 -101.08
C SER A 249 30.75 41.18 -101.37
N LEU A 250 30.05 41.77 -100.39
CA LEU A 250 29.51 43.12 -100.49
C LEU A 250 30.61 44.15 -100.71
N ARG A 251 31.72 44.05 -99.95
CA ARG A 251 32.89 44.92 -100.15
C ARG A 251 33.52 44.76 -101.53
N GLU A 252 33.57 43.54 -102.07
CA GLU A 252 34.11 43.28 -103.40
C GLU A 252 33.19 43.78 -104.51
N GLN A 253 31.88 43.56 -104.41
CA GLN A 253 30.87 44.14 -105.29
C GLN A 253 30.93 45.67 -105.27
N GLN A 254 31.03 46.29 -104.07
CA GLN A 254 31.23 47.74 -103.95
C GLN A 254 32.50 48.20 -104.67
N ARG A 255 33.63 47.48 -104.52
CA ARG A 255 34.87 47.79 -105.25
C ARG A 255 34.70 47.66 -106.75
N GLN A 256 33.98 46.64 -107.23
CA GLN A 256 33.68 46.45 -108.65
C GLN A 256 32.79 47.59 -109.18
N HIS A 257 31.70 47.92 -108.49
CA HIS A 257 30.84 49.04 -108.84
C HIS A 257 31.57 50.39 -108.85
N ILE A 258 32.48 50.65 -107.90
CA ILE A 258 33.33 51.86 -107.93
C ILE A 258 34.22 51.87 -109.19
N LYS A 259 34.82 50.73 -109.57
CA LYS A 259 35.62 50.63 -110.80
C LYS A 259 34.78 50.83 -112.06
N GLU A 260 33.61 50.21 -112.14
CA GLU A 260 32.66 50.37 -113.24
C GLU A 260 32.19 51.82 -113.35
N LEU A 261 31.84 52.45 -112.23
CA LEU A 261 31.46 53.87 -112.17
C LEU A 261 32.61 54.75 -112.66
N ALA A 262 33.84 54.49 -112.22
CA ALA A 262 35.02 55.22 -112.68
C ALA A 262 35.30 55.02 -114.18
N ALA A 263 35.12 53.80 -114.70
CA ALA A 263 35.26 53.51 -116.13
C ALA A 263 34.17 54.19 -116.96
N ALA A 264 32.92 54.16 -116.51
CA ALA A 264 31.80 54.85 -117.14
C ALA A 264 31.96 56.38 -117.08
N GLN A 265 32.51 56.92 -115.98
CA GLN A 265 32.88 58.33 -115.88
C GLN A 265 33.96 58.70 -116.89
N LYS A 266 35.00 57.86 -117.04
CA LYS A 266 36.05 58.04 -118.05
C LYS A 266 35.50 57.98 -119.48
N MET A 267 34.64 57.01 -119.78
CA MET A 267 34.00 56.93 -121.10
C MET A 267 33.12 58.15 -121.37
N ASN A 268 32.40 58.66 -120.37
CA ASN A 268 31.67 59.93 -120.49
C ASN A 268 32.60 61.13 -120.70
N SER A 269 33.76 61.20 -120.04
CA SER A 269 34.72 62.27 -120.30
C SER A 269 35.29 62.19 -121.72
N ASP A 270 35.64 60.99 -122.19
CA ASP A 270 36.15 60.77 -123.55
C ASP A 270 35.08 61.12 -124.60
N LEU A 271 33.82 60.76 -124.35
CA LEU A 271 32.70 61.15 -125.23
C LEU A 271 32.45 62.65 -125.20
N ARG A 272 32.54 63.31 -124.04
CA ARG A 272 32.45 64.77 -123.93
C ARG A 272 33.59 65.46 -124.68
N GLU A 273 34.81 64.93 -124.60
CA GLU A 273 35.95 65.43 -125.36
C GLU A 273 35.72 65.28 -126.87
N ARG A 274 35.29 64.10 -127.34
CA ARG A 274 34.92 63.87 -128.76
C ARG A 274 33.79 64.79 -129.22
N LEU A 275 32.77 65.02 -128.40
CA LEU A 275 31.72 66.01 -128.66
C LEU A 275 32.30 67.43 -128.73
N GLY A 276 33.26 67.77 -127.87
CA GLY A 276 34.01 69.02 -127.93
C GLY A 276 34.80 69.17 -129.24
N VAL A 277 35.53 68.14 -129.66
CA VAL A 277 36.31 68.13 -130.91
C VAL A 277 35.39 68.21 -132.13
N THR A 278 34.34 67.38 -132.18
CA THR A 278 33.40 67.38 -133.31
C THR A 278 32.61 68.68 -133.39
N SER A 279 32.14 69.24 -132.27
CA SER A 279 31.53 70.58 -132.27
C SER A 279 32.52 71.66 -132.70
N GLY A 280 33.80 71.55 -132.33
CA GLY A 280 34.89 72.40 -132.82
C GLY A 280 35.13 72.26 -134.34
N GLN A 281 35.14 71.04 -134.88
CA GLN A 281 35.19 70.80 -136.32
C GLN A 281 33.96 71.38 -137.03
N LEU A 282 32.78 71.30 -136.40
CA LEU A 282 31.52 71.79 -136.94
C LEU A 282 31.48 73.33 -136.94
N THR A 283 32.03 74.00 -135.92
CA THR A 283 32.20 75.46 -135.93
C THR A 283 33.23 75.88 -136.99
N GLN A 284 34.31 75.11 -137.16
CA GLN A 284 35.32 75.36 -138.19
C GLN A 284 34.75 75.16 -139.61
N LEU A 285 33.97 74.10 -139.84
CA LEU A 285 33.23 73.86 -141.09
C LEU A 285 32.19 74.95 -141.35
N LYS A 286 31.47 75.42 -140.33
CA LYS A 286 30.56 76.57 -140.44
C LYS A 286 31.31 77.85 -140.84
N LEU A 287 32.52 78.06 -140.31
CA LEU A 287 33.39 79.17 -140.70
C LEU A 287 33.85 79.03 -142.16
N GLN A 288 34.29 77.83 -142.56
CA GLN A 288 34.66 77.53 -143.95
C GLN A 288 33.47 77.68 -144.92
N GLN A 289 32.26 77.28 -144.51
CA GLN A 289 31.03 77.54 -145.27
C GLN A 289 30.75 79.03 -145.41
N LYS A 290 30.91 79.82 -144.34
CA LYS A 290 30.77 81.28 -144.42
C LYS A 290 31.79 81.89 -145.38
N ASP A 291 33.03 81.44 -145.37
CA ASP A 291 34.08 81.98 -146.24
C ASP A 291 33.94 81.52 -147.70
N THR A 292 33.48 80.29 -147.94
CA THR A 292 33.12 79.83 -149.29
C THR A 292 31.90 80.56 -149.83
N ALA A 293 30.88 80.81 -149.01
CA ALA A 293 29.72 81.63 -149.38
C ALA A 293 30.11 83.07 -149.74
N LYS A 294 31.06 83.67 -149.00
CA LYS A 294 31.62 84.99 -149.36
C LYS A 294 32.34 84.97 -150.71
N LYS A 295 33.13 83.93 -150.99
CA LYS A 295 33.84 83.76 -152.29
C LYS A 295 32.85 83.56 -153.44
N LEU A 296 31.78 82.80 -153.23
CA LEU A 296 30.74 82.56 -154.25
C LEU A 296 29.96 83.85 -154.59
N ASN A 297 29.60 84.64 -153.57
CA ASN A 297 28.97 85.95 -153.76
C ASN A 297 29.87 86.94 -154.49
N ALA A 298 31.20 86.89 -154.28
CA ALA A 298 32.15 87.73 -155.01
C ALA A 298 32.21 87.36 -156.50
N THR A 299 32.13 86.06 -156.84
CA THR A 299 32.11 85.58 -158.24
C THR A 299 30.78 85.85 -158.96
N GLN A 300 29.66 85.91 -158.24
CA GLN A 300 28.37 86.27 -158.84
C GLN A 300 28.31 87.76 -159.20
N ARG A 301 28.87 88.65 -158.37
CA ARG A 301 28.90 90.10 -158.62
C ARG A 301 29.78 90.49 -159.82
N SER A 302 30.86 89.75 -160.09
CA SER A 302 31.68 90.01 -161.28
C SER A 302 30.97 89.62 -162.58
N LEU A 303 30.14 88.55 -162.54
CA LEU A 303 29.37 88.05 -163.68
C LEU A 303 28.23 89.00 -164.10
N GLU A 304 27.56 89.65 -163.14
CA GLU A 304 26.52 90.65 -163.40
C GLU A 304 27.07 91.93 -164.04
N SER A 305 28.28 92.36 -163.64
CA SER A 305 28.93 93.55 -164.24
C SER A 305 29.30 93.35 -165.72
N CYS A 306 29.54 92.10 -166.14
CA CYS A 306 29.91 91.75 -167.51
C CYS A 306 28.68 91.70 -168.45
N LYS A 307 27.51 91.32 -167.92
CA LYS A 307 26.24 91.31 -168.69
C LYS A 307 25.70 92.71 -168.98
N GLN A 308 25.91 93.69 -168.10
CA GLN A 308 25.40 95.06 -168.28
C GLN A 308 26.15 95.86 -169.36
N ARG A 309 27.38 95.48 -169.76
CA ARG A 309 28.16 96.18 -170.80
C ARG A 309 27.79 95.79 -172.25
N LEU A 310 26.95 94.77 -172.45
CA LEU A 310 26.62 94.23 -173.79
C LEU A 310 25.29 94.72 -174.39
N GLN A 311 24.47 95.50 -173.66
CA GLN A 311 23.11 95.89 -174.12
C GLN A 311 22.94 97.35 -174.61
N HIS A 312 23.98 98.19 -174.65
CA HIS A 312 23.87 99.59 -175.13
C HIS A 312 24.55 99.89 -176.49
N LYS A 313 24.93 98.89 -177.29
CA LYS A 313 25.32 99.03 -178.71
C LYS A 313 24.30 98.35 -179.62
N LYS A 314 23.17 99.02 -179.89
CA LYS A 314 22.28 98.92 -181.08
C LYS A 314 20.93 99.62 -180.82
N ALA A 315 20.90 100.93 -181.04
CA ALA A 315 19.80 101.73 -181.61
C ALA A 315 20.32 103.18 -181.67
#